data_AF-A0AB73SGP8-F1
#
_entry.id   AF-A0AB73SGP8-F1
#
_cell.length_a   1.000
_cell.length_b   1.000
_cell.length_c   1.000
_cell.angle_alpha   90.00
_cell.angle_beta   90.00
_cell.angle_gamma   90.00
#
_symmetry.space_group_name_H-M   'P 1'
#
loop_
_entity.id
_entity.type
_entity.pdbx_description
1 polymer ?
#
loop_
_entity_poly.entity_id
_entity_poly.type
_entity_poly.pdbx_seq_one_letter_code
_entity_poly.pdbx_strand_id
1 'polypeptide(L)'
;MLLKTIYCKVEEEKKELFSIAQEKWRDIQHLDGFHGQFGGWNEDEACVYTLWNDRGAYQSFMNGAHDTIYLNSNQEDTFLSCEIELFQTLYDITDMPLKEVVTEGSFVRVAICDVKVEQEKQFLHKQETIWNKGMKKANGMIGGVVGKSLKTENRYIVLTYWKDEMAHQNYVEEIFPELYKLANIHEDLEDIRGKQAVCKEEWLVY
;
A
#
# COMPACT_ATOMS: atom_id res chain seq x y z
N MET A 1 2.00 3.39 -13.08
CA MET A 1 2.21 2.11 -12.37
C MET A 1 0.87 1.65 -11.80
N LEU A 2 0.69 0.37 -11.53
CA LEU A 2 -0.41 -0.14 -10.72
C LEU A 2 0.10 -0.53 -9.33
N LEU A 3 -0.69 -0.21 -8.32
CA LEU A 3 -0.55 -0.68 -6.95
C LEU A 3 -1.70 -1.66 -6.67
N LYS A 4 -1.37 -2.88 -6.25
CA LYS A 4 -2.35 -3.85 -5.74
C LYS A 4 -2.21 -3.92 -4.24
N THR A 5 -3.33 -3.80 -3.52
CA THR A 5 -3.42 -4.09 -2.09
C THR A 5 -4.06 -5.45 -1.88
N ILE A 6 -3.59 -6.19 -0.89
CA ILE A 6 -4.12 -7.47 -0.47
C ILE A 6 -4.22 -7.43 1.06
N TYR A 7 -5.43 -7.47 1.58
CA TYR A 7 -5.70 -7.45 3.01
C TYR A 7 -6.41 -8.74 3.39
N CYS A 8 -5.70 -9.66 4.05
CA CYS A 8 -6.29 -10.93 4.45
C CYS A 8 -6.43 -10.98 5.98
N LYS A 9 -7.62 -11.32 6.49
CA LYS A 9 -7.86 -11.56 7.92
C LYS A 9 -7.40 -12.96 8.27
N VAL A 10 -6.55 -13.10 9.29
CA VAL A 10 -5.90 -14.36 9.64
C VAL A 10 -6.08 -14.63 11.13
N GLU A 11 -6.57 -15.82 11.45
CA GLU A 11 -6.63 -16.27 12.84
C GLU A 11 -5.21 -16.35 13.42
N GLU A 12 -5.06 -16.01 14.70
CA GLU A 12 -3.74 -15.99 15.37
C GLU A 12 -2.98 -17.31 15.19
N GLU A 13 -3.67 -18.44 15.31
CA GLU A 13 -3.11 -19.80 15.17
C GLU A 13 -2.60 -20.10 13.73
N LYS A 14 -3.05 -19.34 12.73
CA LYS A 14 -2.68 -19.52 11.32
C LYS A 14 -1.67 -18.50 10.81
N LYS A 15 -1.27 -17.50 11.60
CA LYS A 15 -0.34 -16.44 11.15
C LYS A 15 1.00 -16.99 10.67
N GLU A 16 1.52 -18.01 11.33
CA GLU A 16 2.78 -18.64 10.90
C GLU A 16 2.62 -19.39 9.57
N LEU A 17 1.54 -20.16 9.42
CA LEU A 17 1.22 -20.83 8.15
C LEU A 17 1.01 -19.84 7.01
N PHE A 18 0.31 -18.73 7.28
CA PHE A 18 0.12 -17.64 6.32
C PHE A 18 1.47 -17.05 5.89
N SER A 19 2.37 -16.79 6.85
CA SER A 19 3.68 -16.19 6.57
C SER A 19 4.54 -17.10 5.69
N ILE A 20 4.59 -18.41 6.00
CA ILE A 20 5.30 -19.42 5.21
C ILE A 20 4.71 -19.52 3.79
N ALA A 21 3.39 -19.44 3.65
CA ALA A 21 2.74 -19.42 2.33
C ALA A 21 3.08 -18.12 1.57
N GLN A 22 3.11 -16.98 2.27
CA GLN A 22 3.41 -15.67 1.68
C GLN A 22 4.84 -15.60 1.13
N GLU A 23 5.82 -16.23 1.79
CA GLU A 23 7.22 -16.33 1.33
C GLU A 23 7.36 -17.02 -0.04
N LYS A 24 6.49 -17.98 -0.34
CA LYS A 24 6.52 -18.71 -1.62
C LYS A 24 6.11 -17.85 -2.81
N TRP A 25 5.53 -16.67 -2.57
CA TRP A 25 5.25 -15.70 -3.63
C TRP A 25 6.51 -15.09 -4.25
N ARG A 26 7.70 -15.35 -3.69
CA ARG A 26 8.98 -14.91 -4.26
C ARG A 26 9.19 -15.28 -5.73
N ASP A 27 8.53 -16.32 -6.22
CA ASP A 27 8.58 -16.74 -7.63
C ASP A 27 8.08 -15.64 -8.60
N ILE A 28 7.30 -14.68 -8.09
CA ILE A 28 6.80 -13.53 -8.86
C ILE A 28 7.90 -12.57 -9.32
N GLN A 29 9.09 -12.60 -8.70
CA GLN A 29 10.21 -11.68 -9.00
C GLN A 29 10.69 -11.74 -10.46
N HIS A 30 10.43 -12.86 -11.14
CA HIS A 30 10.90 -13.10 -12.51
C HIS A 30 9.88 -12.67 -13.58
N LEU A 31 8.73 -12.12 -13.18
CA LEU A 31 7.67 -11.75 -14.11
C LEU A 31 7.89 -10.37 -14.70
N ASP A 32 7.73 -10.27 -16.01
CA ASP A 32 7.86 -9.00 -16.72
C ASP A 32 6.88 -7.95 -16.19
N GLY A 33 7.42 -6.80 -15.81
CA GLY A 33 6.66 -5.66 -15.31
C GLY A 33 6.24 -5.77 -13.84
N PHE A 34 6.72 -6.76 -13.09
CA PHE A 34 6.68 -6.73 -11.62
C PHE A 34 7.78 -5.80 -11.09
N HIS A 35 7.45 -4.90 -10.16
CA HIS A 35 8.37 -3.91 -9.59
C HIS A 35 8.65 -4.11 -8.09
N GLY A 36 7.91 -5.01 -7.44
CA GLY A 36 8.17 -5.38 -6.06
C GLY A 36 6.93 -5.76 -5.27
N GLN A 37 7.16 -6.48 -4.16
CA GLN A 37 6.20 -6.84 -3.13
C GLN A 37 6.77 -6.45 -1.77
N PHE A 38 5.93 -5.88 -0.91
CA PHE A 38 6.28 -5.59 0.48
C PHE A 38 5.02 -5.62 1.33
N GLY A 39 5.16 -5.79 2.65
CA GLY A 39 4.01 -5.90 3.52
C GLY A 39 4.33 -6.51 4.87
N GLY A 40 3.32 -6.59 5.72
CA GLY A 40 3.44 -7.14 7.06
C GLY A 40 2.09 -7.23 7.75
N TRP A 41 2.12 -7.34 9.08
CA TRP A 41 0.91 -7.48 9.88
C TRP A 41 0.39 -6.12 10.38
N ASN A 42 -0.91 -5.92 10.25
CA ASN A 42 -1.70 -4.91 10.92
C ASN A 42 -2.68 -5.61 11.87
N GLU A 43 -2.30 -5.77 13.14
CA GLU A 43 -3.05 -6.59 14.12
C GLU A 43 -3.22 -8.05 13.66
N ASP A 44 -4.44 -8.49 13.34
CA ASP A 44 -4.80 -9.82 12.82
C ASP A 44 -4.90 -9.87 11.27
N GLU A 45 -4.60 -8.76 10.60
CA GLU A 45 -4.71 -8.64 9.15
C GLU A 45 -3.32 -8.62 8.49
N ALA A 46 -3.10 -9.52 7.54
CA ALA A 46 -1.95 -9.49 6.66
C ALA A 46 -2.17 -8.42 5.58
N CYS A 47 -1.29 -7.42 5.53
CA CYS A 47 -1.29 -6.37 4.52
C CYS A 47 -0.12 -6.57 3.56
N VAL A 48 -0.43 -6.90 2.30
CA VAL A 48 0.57 -7.08 1.23
C VAL A 48 0.30 -6.10 0.08
N TYR A 49 1.37 -5.52 -0.43
CA TYR A 49 1.36 -4.54 -1.50
C TYR A 49 2.22 -5.06 -2.65
N THR A 50 1.73 -4.99 -3.89
CA THR A 50 2.54 -5.30 -5.08
C THR A 50 2.48 -4.18 -6.09
N LEU A 51 3.62 -3.91 -6.72
CA LEU A 51 3.80 -2.86 -7.72
C LEU A 51 3.97 -3.48 -9.11
N TRP A 52 3.24 -2.95 -10.07
CA TRP A 52 3.24 -3.45 -11.45
C TRP A 52 3.40 -2.31 -12.44
N ASN A 53 4.11 -2.54 -13.53
CA ASN A 53 4.38 -1.53 -14.54
C ASN A 53 3.09 -0.87 -15.05
N ASP A 54 2.12 -1.72 -15.41
CA ASP A 54 0.83 -1.33 -15.94
C ASP A 54 -0.18 -2.49 -15.81
N ARG A 55 -1.40 -2.25 -16.32
CA ARG A 55 -2.50 -3.23 -16.32
C ARG A 55 -2.23 -4.44 -17.21
N GLY A 56 -1.49 -4.29 -18.30
CA GLY A 56 -1.14 -5.39 -19.20
C GLY A 56 -0.19 -6.38 -18.54
N ALA A 57 0.85 -5.88 -17.86
CA ALA A 57 1.78 -6.70 -17.08
C ALA A 57 1.03 -7.48 -15.98
N TYR A 58 0.20 -6.78 -15.19
CA TYR A 58 -0.62 -7.42 -14.17
C TYR A 58 -1.57 -8.48 -14.74
N GLN A 59 -2.26 -8.20 -15.85
CA GLN A 59 -3.17 -9.17 -16.46
C GLN A 59 -2.42 -10.39 -17.02
N SER A 60 -1.21 -10.20 -17.56
CA SER A 60 -0.38 -11.30 -18.04
C SER A 60 0.02 -12.23 -16.89
N PHE A 61 0.36 -11.67 -15.73
CA PHE A 61 0.55 -12.44 -14.50
C PHE A 61 -0.71 -13.22 -14.10
N MET A 62 -1.86 -12.55 -14.04
CA MET A 62 -3.14 -13.19 -13.67
C MET A 62 -3.51 -14.35 -14.59
N ASN A 63 -3.24 -14.23 -15.89
CA ASN A 63 -3.56 -15.25 -16.88
C ASN A 63 -2.52 -16.39 -16.97
N GLY A 64 -1.34 -16.19 -16.40
CA GLY A 64 -0.20 -17.11 -16.53
C GLY A 64 0.18 -17.74 -15.20
N ALA A 65 1.04 -17.05 -14.45
CA ALA A 65 1.70 -17.61 -13.27
C ALA A 65 0.85 -17.60 -12.00
N HIS A 66 -0.19 -16.74 -11.91
CA HIS A 66 -0.95 -16.53 -10.68
C HIS A 66 -1.45 -17.83 -10.04
N ASP A 67 -2.26 -18.61 -10.76
CA ASP A 67 -2.90 -19.80 -10.19
C ASP A 67 -1.88 -20.86 -9.80
N THR A 68 -0.78 -20.96 -10.56
CA THR A 68 0.31 -21.89 -10.23
C THR A 68 1.00 -21.50 -8.94
N ILE A 69 1.36 -20.22 -8.77
CA ILE A 69 2.00 -19.73 -7.53
C ILE A 69 1.02 -19.86 -6.36
N TYR A 70 -0.25 -19.48 -6.56
CA TYR A 70 -1.27 -19.54 -5.52
C TYR A 70 -1.47 -20.98 -5.02
N LEU A 71 -1.63 -21.96 -5.92
CA LEU A 71 -1.76 -23.36 -5.56
C LEU A 71 -0.51 -23.91 -4.87
N ASN A 72 0.69 -23.59 -5.38
CA ASN A 72 1.95 -24.04 -4.77
C ASN A 72 2.22 -23.42 -3.39
N SER A 73 1.66 -22.22 -3.16
CA SER A 73 1.82 -21.52 -1.89
C SER A 73 1.07 -22.19 -0.75
N ASN A 74 -0.07 -22.84 -1.04
CA ASN A 74 -1.11 -23.26 -0.09
C ASN A 74 -1.70 -22.08 0.72
N GLN A 75 -1.79 -20.88 0.12
CA GLN A 75 -2.30 -19.69 0.82
C GLN A 75 -3.79 -19.77 1.16
N GLU A 76 -4.61 -20.46 0.36
CA GLU A 76 -6.08 -20.47 0.46
C GLU A 76 -6.60 -20.78 1.87
N ASP A 77 -6.06 -21.81 2.53
CA ASP A 77 -6.54 -22.28 3.84
C ASP A 77 -5.96 -21.48 5.03
N THR A 78 -5.15 -20.46 4.77
CA THR A 78 -4.41 -19.71 5.79
C THR A 78 -5.12 -18.44 6.26
N PHE A 79 -6.19 -18.01 5.61
CA PHE A 79 -6.94 -16.80 5.97
C PHE A 79 -8.46 -17.02 5.97
N LEU A 80 -9.19 -16.17 6.70
CA LEU A 80 -10.66 -16.20 6.80
C LEU A 80 -11.34 -15.45 5.65
N SER A 81 -10.75 -14.34 5.26
CA SER A 81 -11.22 -13.50 4.16
C SER A 81 -10.04 -12.75 3.57
N CYS A 82 -10.10 -12.45 2.27
CA CYS A 82 -9.10 -11.59 1.65
C CYS A 82 -9.73 -10.54 0.72
N GLU A 83 -9.36 -9.29 0.94
CA GLU A 83 -9.78 -8.14 0.15
C GLU A 83 -8.64 -7.70 -0.77
N ILE A 84 -8.92 -7.68 -2.08
CA ILE A 84 -7.96 -7.27 -3.10
C ILE A 84 -8.51 -6.06 -3.83
N GLU A 85 -7.69 -5.02 -3.98
CA GLU A 85 -8.04 -3.83 -4.75
C GLU A 85 -6.84 -3.33 -5.57
N LEU A 86 -7.13 -2.88 -6.79
CA LEU A 86 -6.14 -2.33 -7.71
C LEU A 86 -6.32 -0.82 -7.80
N PHE A 87 -5.21 -0.11 -7.75
CA PHE A 87 -5.13 1.33 -7.84
C PHE A 87 -4.21 1.73 -8.99
N GLN A 88 -4.71 2.61 -9.84
CA GLN A 88 -3.88 3.33 -10.79
C GLN A 88 -3.11 4.42 -10.05
N THR A 89 -1.78 4.35 -10.01
CA THR A 89 -0.97 5.42 -9.43
C THR A 89 -1.14 6.69 -10.28
N LEU A 90 -1.40 7.81 -9.63
CA LEU A 90 -1.51 9.13 -10.27
C LEU A 90 -0.17 9.83 -10.28
N TYR A 91 0.51 9.85 -9.12
CA TYR A 91 1.84 10.43 -8.95
C TYR A 91 2.51 9.90 -7.67
N ASP A 92 3.84 9.97 -7.64
CA ASP A 92 4.65 9.72 -6.46
C ASP A 92 4.61 10.91 -5.50
N ILE A 93 4.64 10.61 -4.20
CA ILE A 93 4.63 11.61 -3.14
C ILE A 93 6.00 12.27 -3.04
N THR A 94 7.09 11.53 -3.22
CA THR A 94 8.48 12.02 -3.21
C THR A 94 9.03 12.12 -4.64
N ASP A 95 10.24 12.65 -4.80
CA ASP A 95 10.88 12.79 -6.12
C ASP A 95 11.46 11.45 -6.61
N MET A 96 11.66 10.49 -5.71
CA MET A 96 12.06 9.12 -6.03
C MET A 96 10.81 8.24 -6.18
N PRO A 97 10.63 7.53 -7.31
CA PRO A 97 9.48 6.66 -7.50
C PRO A 97 9.42 5.55 -6.45
N LEU A 98 8.22 5.22 -5.97
CA LEU A 98 8.05 4.20 -4.92
C LEU A 98 8.70 2.85 -5.29
N LYS A 99 8.63 2.46 -6.57
CA LYS A 99 9.24 1.22 -7.08
C LYS A 99 10.76 1.16 -6.94
N GLU A 100 11.44 2.30 -6.81
CA GLU A 100 12.90 2.35 -6.70
C GLU A 100 13.37 2.25 -5.24
N VAL A 101 12.45 2.41 -4.28
CA VAL A 101 12.78 2.51 -2.85
C VAL A 101 12.12 1.43 -2.00
N VAL A 102 11.54 0.40 -2.61
CA VAL A 102 10.84 -0.69 -1.89
C VAL A 102 11.76 -1.48 -0.96
N THR A 103 13.08 -1.45 -1.18
CA THR A 103 14.08 -2.12 -0.35
C THR A 103 14.69 -1.22 0.72
N GLU A 104 14.33 0.07 0.74
CA GLU A 104 14.97 1.07 1.62
C GLU A 104 14.21 1.32 2.93
N GLY A 105 12.95 0.90 3.00
CA GLY A 105 12.07 1.11 4.14
C GLY A 105 11.72 -0.18 4.88
N SER A 106 11.10 0.00 6.04
CA SER A 106 10.60 -1.12 6.85
C SER A 106 9.21 -0.84 7.45
N PHE A 107 8.58 0.28 7.11
CA PHE A 107 7.25 0.61 7.60
C PHE A 107 6.38 1.23 6.50
N VAL A 108 5.19 0.68 6.32
CA VAL A 108 4.20 1.16 5.36
C VAL A 108 2.96 1.65 6.09
N ARG A 109 2.47 2.82 5.69
CA ARG A 109 1.20 3.39 6.14
C ARG A 109 0.32 3.69 4.95
N VAL A 110 -0.92 3.23 5.00
CA VAL A 110 -1.94 3.44 3.98
C VAL A 110 -3.14 4.18 4.56
N ALA A 111 -3.64 5.16 3.80
CA ALA A 111 -4.97 5.72 3.97
C ALA A 111 -5.81 5.41 2.71
N ILE A 112 -6.91 4.69 2.89
CA ILE A 112 -7.95 4.49 1.88
C ILE A 112 -9.00 5.58 2.11
N CYS A 113 -9.17 6.46 1.14
CA CYS A 113 -10.02 7.64 1.23
C CYS A 113 -11.18 7.50 0.25
N ASP A 114 -12.40 7.41 0.76
CA ASP A 114 -13.61 7.57 -0.05
C ASP A 114 -13.94 9.07 -0.08
N VAL A 115 -13.78 9.67 -1.26
CA VAL A 115 -13.92 11.10 -1.49
C VAL A 115 -15.37 11.43 -1.82
N LYS A 116 -15.88 12.55 -1.30
CA LYS A 116 -17.23 13.01 -1.64
C LYS A 116 -17.33 13.30 -3.14
N VAL A 117 -18.52 13.07 -3.68
CA VAL A 117 -18.85 13.41 -5.08
C VAL A 117 -18.45 14.87 -5.36
N GLU A 118 -17.82 15.11 -6.51
CA GLU A 118 -17.29 16.41 -6.96
C GLU A 118 -16.12 17.01 -6.12
N GLN A 119 -15.68 16.36 -5.05
CA GLN A 119 -14.58 16.85 -4.20
C GLN A 119 -13.19 16.33 -4.60
N GLU A 120 -13.09 15.50 -5.65
CA GLU A 120 -11.81 14.92 -6.12
C GLU A 120 -10.72 15.97 -6.35
N LYS A 121 -11.07 17.10 -6.97
CA LYS A 121 -10.11 18.19 -7.24
C LYS A 121 -9.60 18.82 -5.96
N GLN A 122 -10.47 19.03 -4.98
CA GLN A 122 -10.10 19.61 -3.69
C GLN A 122 -9.23 18.63 -2.89
N PHE A 123 -9.62 17.34 -2.86
CA PHE A 123 -8.85 16.27 -2.23
C PHE A 123 -7.42 16.17 -2.79
N LEU A 124 -7.27 16.06 -4.11
CA LEU A 124 -5.96 15.98 -4.76
C LEU A 124 -5.13 17.25 -4.55
N HIS A 125 -5.77 18.42 -4.59
CA HIS A 125 -5.09 19.68 -4.28
C HIS A 125 -4.56 19.72 -2.84
N LYS A 126 -5.36 19.30 -1.85
CA LYS A 126 -4.91 19.18 -0.45
C LYS A 126 -3.80 18.13 -0.30
N GLN A 127 -3.87 17.01 -1.03
CA GLN A 127 -2.76 16.05 -1.06
C GLN A 127 -1.46 16.70 -1.51
N GLU A 128 -1.45 17.38 -2.66
CA GLU A 128 -0.22 17.96 -3.19
C GLU A 128 0.30 19.13 -2.35
N THR A 129 -0.59 19.97 -1.83
CA THR A 129 -0.20 21.26 -1.24
C THR A 129 -0.03 21.23 0.27
N ILE A 130 -0.68 20.31 0.97
CA ILE A 130 -0.63 20.20 2.44
C ILE A 130 0.07 18.91 2.82
N TRP A 131 -0.53 17.78 2.49
CA TRP A 131 -0.09 16.47 2.99
C TRP A 131 1.27 16.08 2.45
N ASN A 132 1.44 16.04 1.13
CA ASN A 132 2.69 15.62 0.49
C ASN A 132 3.83 16.56 0.86
N LYS A 133 3.59 17.87 0.91
CA LYS A 133 4.62 18.83 1.37
C LYS A 133 5.01 18.63 2.83
N GLY A 134 4.06 18.27 3.68
CA GLY A 134 4.33 17.96 5.08
C GLY A 134 5.09 16.65 5.25
N MET A 135 4.65 15.59 4.57
CA MET A 135 5.30 14.27 4.60
C MET A 135 6.72 14.33 4.03
N LYS A 136 6.95 15.05 2.92
CA LYS A 136 8.31 15.27 2.36
C LYS A 136 9.29 15.91 3.34
N LYS A 137 8.80 16.68 4.32
CA LYS A 137 9.65 17.33 5.35
C LYS A 137 9.97 16.41 6.52
N ALA A 138 9.22 15.32 6.68
CA ALA A 138 9.41 14.39 7.76
C ALA A 138 10.70 13.59 7.57
N ASN A 139 11.53 13.55 8.60
CA ASN A 139 12.73 12.73 8.57
C ASN A 139 12.36 11.24 8.51
N GLY A 140 12.93 10.52 7.55
CA GLY A 140 12.66 9.09 7.35
C GLY A 140 11.45 8.75 6.47
N MET A 141 10.79 9.75 5.85
CA MET A 141 9.89 9.50 4.72
C MET A 141 10.72 9.13 3.49
N ILE A 142 10.52 7.94 2.94
CA ILE A 142 11.32 7.40 1.84
C ILE A 142 10.60 7.58 0.51
N GLY A 143 9.33 7.20 0.47
CA GLY A 143 8.56 7.18 -0.76
C GLY A 143 7.07 7.05 -0.51
N GLY A 144 6.29 7.11 -1.57
CA GLY A 144 4.86 6.92 -1.48
C GLY A 144 4.15 7.28 -2.77
N VAL A 145 2.88 6.93 -2.86
CA VAL A 145 2.05 7.19 -4.04
C VAL A 145 0.66 7.63 -3.63
N VAL A 146 0.07 8.48 -4.47
CA VAL A 146 -1.38 8.68 -4.51
C VAL A 146 -1.93 7.90 -5.69
N GLY A 147 -2.96 7.10 -5.47
CA GLY A 147 -3.60 6.29 -6.50
C GLY A 147 -5.11 6.39 -6.49
N LYS A 148 -5.75 6.15 -7.63
CA LYS A 148 -7.21 6.06 -7.80
C LYS A 148 -7.61 4.61 -7.98
N SER A 149 -8.64 4.15 -7.27
CA SER A 149 -9.14 2.78 -7.40
C SER A 149 -9.63 2.52 -8.84
N LEU A 150 -9.36 1.32 -9.33
CA LEU A 150 -9.92 0.82 -10.59
C LEU A 150 -11.32 0.21 -10.43
N LYS A 151 -11.78 0.02 -9.18
CA LYS A 151 -13.06 -0.62 -8.85
C LYS A 151 -14.10 0.38 -8.36
N THR A 152 -13.68 1.36 -7.55
CA THR A 152 -14.57 2.29 -6.86
C THR A 152 -14.22 3.71 -7.30
N GLU A 153 -15.14 4.37 -8.01
CA GLU A 153 -14.84 5.63 -8.72
C GLU A 153 -14.27 6.73 -7.81
N ASN A 154 -14.85 6.94 -6.62
CA ASN A 154 -14.41 8.01 -5.72
C ASN A 154 -13.40 7.55 -4.66
N ARG A 155 -12.80 6.37 -4.82
CA ARG A 155 -11.84 5.84 -3.85
C ARG A 155 -10.41 6.13 -4.27
N TYR A 156 -9.64 6.63 -3.32
CA TYR A 156 -8.22 6.91 -3.46
C TYR A 156 -7.42 6.17 -2.41
N ILE A 157 -6.16 5.92 -2.72
CA ILE A 157 -5.17 5.40 -1.80
C ILE A 157 -4.04 6.42 -1.66
N VAL A 158 -3.62 6.64 -0.42
CA VAL A 158 -2.36 7.32 -0.09
C VAL A 158 -1.50 6.29 0.63
N LEU A 159 -0.50 5.75 -0.07
CA LEU A 159 0.48 4.84 0.50
C LEU A 159 1.77 5.60 0.75
N THR A 160 2.28 5.51 1.97
CA THR A 160 3.56 6.12 2.37
C THR A 160 4.49 5.05 2.92
N TYR A 161 5.77 5.18 2.59
CA TYR A 161 6.81 4.24 2.93
C TYR A 161 7.90 4.97 3.69
N TRP A 162 8.25 4.39 4.83
CA TRP A 162 9.07 5.01 5.86
C TRP A 162 10.24 4.10 6.19
N LYS A 163 11.34 4.74 6.60
CA LYS A 163 12.54 4.05 7.06
C LYS A 163 12.23 3.01 8.10
N ASP A 164 11.43 3.39 9.09
CA ASP A 164 11.00 2.54 10.20
C ASP A 164 9.73 3.13 10.85
N GLU A 165 9.14 2.37 11.76
CA GLU A 165 7.94 2.77 12.51
C GLU A 165 8.19 4.04 13.35
N MET A 166 9.39 4.19 13.90
CA MET A 166 9.75 5.35 14.73
C MET A 166 9.78 6.64 13.92
N ALA A 167 10.29 6.61 12.69
CA ALA A 167 10.26 7.75 11.77
C ALA A 167 8.82 8.19 11.46
N HIS A 168 7.92 7.24 11.20
CA HIS A 168 6.51 7.53 11.01
C HIS A 168 5.86 8.06 12.30
N GLN A 169 6.18 7.50 13.47
CA GLN A 169 5.65 7.97 14.75
C GLN A 169 6.05 9.42 15.03
N ASN A 170 7.32 9.78 14.77
CA ASN A 170 7.77 11.17 14.89
C ASN A 170 6.98 12.10 13.96
N TYR A 171 6.70 11.68 12.72
CA TYR A 171 5.81 12.43 11.83
C TYR A 171 4.40 12.62 12.42
N VAL A 172 3.82 11.57 12.99
CA VAL A 172 2.49 11.60 13.61
C VAL A 172 2.42 12.55 14.81
N GLU A 173 3.50 12.61 15.61
CA GLU A 173 3.55 13.45 16.81
C GLU A 173 3.86 14.91 16.49
N GLU A 174 4.81 15.16 15.57
CA GLU A 174 5.38 16.50 15.38
C GLU A 174 4.78 17.27 14.21
N ILE A 175 4.36 16.59 13.14
CA ILE A 175 4.00 17.23 11.86
C ILE A 175 2.51 17.04 11.54
N PHE A 176 2.02 15.81 11.67
CA PHE A 176 0.65 15.43 11.31
C PHE A 176 -0.44 16.31 11.96
N PRO A 177 -0.37 16.72 13.25
CA PRO A 177 -1.46 17.46 13.88
C PRO A 177 -1.73 18.80 13.21
N GLU A 178 -0.68 19.49 12.76
CA GLU A 178 -0.83 20.77 12.05
C GLU A 178 -1.34 20.56 10.62
N LEU A 179 -0.85 19.53 9.92
CA LEU A 179 -1.38 19.18 8.59
C LEU A 179 -2.86 18.83 8.64
N TYR A 180 -3.28 18.06 9.65
CA TYR A 180 -4.67 17.65 9.85
C TYR A 180 -5.58 18.86 10.05
N LYS A 181 -5.16 19.82 10.88
CA LYS A 181 -5.88 21.09 11.07
C LYS A 181 -5.99 21.89 9.78
N LEU A 182 -4.89 22.00 9.01
CA LEU A 182 -4.86 22.75 7.75
C LEU A 182 -5.71 22.10 6.66
N ALA A 183 -5.71 20.77 6.59
CA ALA A 183 -6.40 20.03 5.55
C ALA A 183 -7.92 20.04 5.72
N ASN A 184 -8.45 20.14 6.95
CA ASN A 184 -9.89 20.07 7.24
C ASN A 184 -10.60 18.96 6.44
N ILE A 185 -10.19 17.71 6.68
CA ILE A 185 -10.53 16.55 5.83
C ILE A 185 -12.03 16.26 5.71
N HIS A 186 -12.84 16.77 6.63
CA HIS A 186 -14.29 16.57 6.63
C HIS A 186 -14.99 17.30 5.48
N GLU A 187 -14.34 18.26 4.83
CA GLU A 187 -14.89 18.95 3.66
C GLU A 187 -14.95 18.01 2.44
N ASP A 188 -13.90 17.23 2.23
CA ASP A 188 -13.68 16.46 1.00
C ASP A 188 -13.83 14.94 1.17
N LEU A 189 -13.72 14.40 2.38
CA LEU A 189 -13.84 12.95 2.61
C LEU A 189 -15.22 12.53 3.13
N GLU A 190 -15.73 11.43 2.59
CA GLU A 190 -16.87 10.69 3.11
C GLU A 190 -16.43 9.68 4.18
N ASP A 191 -15.38 8.90 3.88
CA ASP A 191 -14.78 7.93 4.79
C ASP A 191 -13.27 7.86 4.61
N ILE A 192 -12.58 7.49 5.69
CA ILE A 192 -11.13 7.23 5.67
C ILE A 192 -10.79 6.03 6.54
N ARG A 193 -10.09 5.07 5.95
CA ARG A 193 -9.66 3.83 6.61
C ARG A 193 -8.15 3.70 6.53
N GLY A 194 -7.51 3.49 7.68
CA GLY A 194 -6.07 3.36 7.77
C GLY A 194 -5.61 1.92 7.94
N LYS A 195 -4.53 1.53 7.24
CA LYS A 195 -3.76 0.30 7.50
C LYS A 195 -2.28 0.64 7.72
N GLN A 196 -1.58 -0.10 8.57
CA GLN A 196 -0.15 0.09 8.78
C GLN A 196 0.55 -1.22 9.08
N ALA A 197 1.80 -1.37 8.65
CA ALA A 197 2.56 -2.57 8.94
C ALA A 197 4.05 -2.28 9.00
N VAL A 198 4.71 -2.89 9.98
CA VAL A 198 6.15 -3.14 9.91
C VAL A 198 6.36 -4.23 8.86
N CYS A 199 7.16 -3.94 7.84
CA CYS A 199 7.39 -4.85 6.73
C CYS A 199 8.21 -6.05 7.17
N LYS A 200 7.76 -7.24 6.79
CA LYS A 200 8.48 -8.50 6.97
C LYS A 200 9.50 -8.65 5.85
N GLU A 201 10.75 -8.89 6.20
CA GLU A 201 11.83 -9.11 5.23
C GLU A 201 11.51 -10.34 4.38
N GLU A 202 10.90 -11.35 4.98
CA GLU A 202 10.50 -12.59 4.32
C GLU A 202 9.39 -12.39 3.27
N TRP A 203 8.65 -11.28 3.36
CA TRP A 203 7.58 -10.94 2.41
C TRP A 203 8.04 -9.98 1.31
N LEU A 204 9.26 -9.44 1.44
CA LEU A 204 9.88 -8.56 0.46
C LEU A 204 10.31 -9.37 -0.77
N VAL A 205 9.87 -8.93 -1.94
CA VAL A 205 10.26 -9.49 -3.24
C VAL A 205 10.61 -8.33 -4.16
N TYR A 206 11.77 -8.36 -4.80
CA TYR A 206 12.25 -7.32 -5.72
C TYR A 206 13.11 -7.94 -6.82
#